data_AF-X0YCS8-F1
#
_entry.id   AF-X0YCS8-F1
#
_cell.length_a   1.000
_cell.length_b   1.000
_cell.length_c   1.000
_cell.angle_alpha   90.00
_cell.angle_beta   90.00
_cell.angle_gamma   90.00
#
_symmetry.space_group_name_H-M   'P 1'
#
loop_
_entity.id
_entity.type
_entity.pdbx_description
1 polymer ?
#
loop_
_entity_poly.entity_id
_entity_poly.type
_entity_poly.pdbx_seq_one_letter_code
_entity_poly.pdbx_strand_id
1 'polypeptide(L)' 'DNLSRFVTGKGGVVPEIERWGKRRLAYPIKHFMEGNYVLAKFKLKPE' A
#
# COMPACT_ATOMS: atom_id res chain seq x y z
N ASP A 1 -2.23 -9.52 0.35
CA ASP A 1 -3.47 -10.13 0.90
C ASP A 1 -3.92 -9.60 2.24
N ASN A 2 -3.02 -9.43 3.23
CA ASN A 2 -3.44 -8.95 4.55
C ASN A 2 -4.11 -7.56 4.50
N LEU A 3 -3.57 -6.64 3.70
CA LEU A 3 -4.16 -5.31 3.49
C LEU A 3 -5.57 -5.38 2.90
N SER A 4 -5.78 -6.20 1.87
CA SER A 4 -7.08 -6.38 1.24
C SER A 4 -8.11 -6.92 2.23
N ARG A 5 -7.72 -7.93 3.02
CA ARG A 5 -8.59 -8.51 4.06
C ARG A 5 -8.95 -7.51 5.14
N PHE A 6 -8.01 -6.66 5.57
CA PHE A 6 -8.28 -5.63 6.57
C PHE A 6 -9.32 -4.62 6.07
N VAL A 7 -9.17 -4.16 4.82
CA VAL A 7 -10.10 -3.20 4.22
C VAL A 7 -11.48 -3.83 3.98
N THR A 8 -11.54 -5.06 3.47
CA THR A 8 -12.81 -5.78 3.26
C THR A 8 -13.52 -6.11 4.57
N GLY A 9 -12.78 -6.45 5.64
CA GLY A 9 -13.35 -6.68 6.97
C GLY A 9 -14.00 -5.43 7.58
N LYS A 10 -13.59 -4.23 7.14
CA LYS A 10 -14.18 -2.94 7.52
C LYS A 10 -15.31 -2.51 6.56
N GLY A 11 -15.79 -3.40 5.69
CA GLY A 11 -16.83 -3.10 4.70
C GLY A 11 -16.36 -2.25 3.51
N GLY A 12 -15.04 -2.07 3.36
CA GLY A 12 -14.44 -1.34 2.23
C GLY A 12 -14.17 -2.21 1.02
N VAL A 13 -14.08 -1.58 -0.14
CA VAL A 13 -13.69 -2.24 -1.39
C VAL A 13 -12.29 -1.78 -1.79
N VAL A 14 -11.41 -2.74 -2.11
CA VAL A 14 -10.08 -2.47 -2.69
C VAL A 14 -10.14 -2.78 -4.18
N PRO A 15 -10.50 -1.82 -5.04
CA PRO A 15 -10.60 -2.06 -6.49
C PRO A 15 -9.27 -2.45 -7.12
N GLU A 16 -8.14 -1.90 -6.66
CA GLU A 16 -6.84 -2.16 -7.29
C GLU A 16 -5.67 -2.01 -6.32
N ILE A 17 -4.70 -2.92 -6.43
CA ILE A 17 -3.41 -2.85 -5.77
C ILE A 17 -2.32 -2.87 -6.84
N GLU A 18 -1.67 -1.73 -7.03
CA GLU A 18 -0.52 -1.59 -7.92
C GLU A 18 0.77 -1.83 -7.13
N ARG A 19 1.54 -2.84 -7.52
CA ARG A 19 2.87 -3.10 -6.93
C ARG A 19 3.92 -2.49 -7.83
N TRP A 20 4.47 -1.37 -7.39
CA TRP A 20 5.49 -0.63 -8.14
C TRP A 20 6.89 -1.23 -8.00
N GLY A 21 7.08 -2.10 -7.00
CA GLY A 21 8.33 -2.81 -6.79
C GLY A 21 9.39 -1.95 -6.11
N LYS A 22 10.65 -2.37 -6.26
CA LYS A 22 11.79 -1.70 -5.64
C LYS A 22 12.14 -0.42 -6.39
N ARG A 23 12.24 0.71 -5.68
CA ARG A 23 12.67 2.01 -6.22
C ARG A 23 13.69 2.67 -5.30
N ARG A 24 14.59 3.45 -5.91
CA ARG A 24 15.65 4.18 -5.19
C ARG A 24 15.07 5.42 -4.52
N LEU A 25 15.48 5.66 -3.28
CA LEU A 25 15.11 6.81 -2.46
C LEU A 25 16.07 7.97 -2.71
N ALA A 26 15.58 9.21 -2.55
CA ALA A 26 16.41 10.41 -2.68
C ALA A 26 17.44 10.54 -1.56
N TYR A 27 17.17 9.94 -0.40
CA TYR A 27 18.02 9.93 0.79
C TYR A 27 17.79 8.63 1.56
N PRO A 28 18.75 8.20 2.41
CA PRO A 28 18.62 6.95 3.15
C PRO A 28 17.52 7.04 4.21
N ILE A 29 16.65 6.03 4.24
CA ILE A 29 15.66 5.84 5.32
C ILE A 29 16.09 4.58 6.09
N LYS A 30 16.35 4.71 7.40
CA LYS A 30 16.87 3.62 8.25
C LYS A 30 18.11 2.91 7.63
N HIS A 31 19.01 3.67 7.01
CA HIS A 31 20.20 3.17 6.29
C HIS A 31 19.93 2.40 4.98
N PHE A 32 18.70 2.44 4.45
CA PHE A 32 18.36 1.87 3.15
C PHE A 32 18.18 2.97 2.11
N MET A 33 18.76 2.77 0.92
CA MET A 33 18.60 3.66 -0.25
C MET A 33 17.51 3.18 -1.21
N GLU A 34 16.82 2.09 -0.89
CA GLU A 34 15.81 1.47 -1.74
C GLU A 34 14.59 1.08 -0.89
N GLY A 35 13.39 1.27 -1.44
CA GLY A 35 12.13 0.88 -0.82
C GLY A 35 11.25 0.11 -1.80
N ASN A 36 10.42 -0.80 -1.27
CA ASN A 36 9.41 -1.49 -2.07
C ASN A 36 8.08 -0.72 -1.97
N TYR A 37 7.57 -0.26 -3.11
CA TYR A 37 6.37 0.56 -3.18
C TYR A 37 5.15 -0.25 -3.61
N VAL A 38 4.06 -0.07 -2.87
CA VAL A 38 2.76 -0.65 -3.18
C VAL A 38 1.71 0.45 -3.02
N LEU A 39 0.96 0.73 -4.08
CA LEU A 39 -0.15 1.66 -4.09
C LEU A 39 -1.45 0.85 -4.02
N ALA A 40 -2.20 1.00 -2.92
CA ALA A 40 -3.51 0.38 -2.76
C ALA A 40 -4.59 1.47 -2.79
N LYS A 41 -5.41 1.47 -3.84
CA LYS A 41 -6.57 2.36 -3.92
C LYS A 41 -7.75 1.64 -3.27
N PHE A 42 -8.36 2.26 -2.27
CA PHE A 42 -9.52 1.68 -1.58
C PHE A 42 -10.63 2.70 -1.38
N LYS A 43 -11.86 2.22 -1.29
CA LYS A 43 -13.04 2.99 -0.95
C LYS A 43 -13.60 2.44 0.36
N LEU A 44 -13.67 3.30 1.37
CA LEU A 44 -14.30 3.03 2.66
C LEU A 44 -15.35 4.10 2.90
N LYS A 45 -16.47 3.72 3.53
CA LYS A 45 -17.41 4.71 4.04
C LYS A 45 -16.81 5.32 5.32
N PRO A 46 -16.77 6.65 5.45
CA PRO A 46 -16.48 7.26 6.75
C PRO A 46 -17.64 6.93 7.70
N GLU A 47 -17.31 6.44 8.90
CA GLU A 47 -18.24 6.30 10.02
C GLU A 47 -18.46 7.65 10.72
#